data_AF-A0A3D5HFA1-F1
#
_entry.id   AF-A0A3D5HFA1-F1
#
_cell.length_a   1.000
_cell.length_b   1.000
_cell.length_c   1.000
_cell.angle_alpha   90.00
_cell.angle_beta   90.00
_cell.angle_gamma   90.00
#
_symmetry.space_group_name_H-M   'P 1'
#
loop_
_entity.id
_entity.type
_entity.pdbx_description
1 polymer ?
#
loop_
_entity_poly.entity_id
_entity_poly.type
_entity_poly.pdbx_seq_one_letter_code
_entity_poly.pdbx_strand_id
1 'polypeptide(L)'
;EVSAADVTAELETIIQREEVLAPKEGKDVKVENNDWVLINYEGTLEGAEFTDSTGSDMQFKIGTPDLAEFHDCLLGMSSGDEKEEELELPERFGE
;
A
#
# COMPACT_ATOMS: atom_id res chain seq x y z
N GLU A 1 -15.11 -22.76 -27.18
CA GLU A 1 -13.73 -23.24 -27.02
C GLU A 1 -13.09 -22.39 -25.93
N VAL A 2 -12.39 -23.01 -24.97
CA VAL A 2 -11.69 -22.27 -23.92
C VAL A 2 -10.24 -22.13 -24.37
N SER A 3 -9.76 -20.91 -24.53
CA SER A 3 -8.42 -20.63 -25.04
C SER A 3 -7.39 -20.81 -23.92
N ALA A 4 -6.16 -21.22 -24.25
CA ALA A 4 -5.07 -21.28 -23.25
C ALA A 4 -4.81 -19.92 -22.57
N ALA A 5 -5.10 -18.82 -23.26
CA ALA A 5 -5.03 -17.46 -22.71
C ALA A 5 -6.08 -17.21 -21.61
N ASP A 6 -7.33 -17.65 -21.81
CA ASP A 6 -8.39 -17.54 -20.81
C ASP A 6 -8.04 -18.33 -19.55
N VAL A 7 -7.48 -19.53 -19.72
CA VAL A 7 -7.01 -20.37 -18.61
C VAL A 7 -5.84 -19.71 -17.85
N THR A 8 -4.95 -19.03 -18.56
CA THR A 8 -3.80 -18.34 -17.92
C THR A 8 -4.28 -17.14 -17.12
N ALA A 9 -5.19 -16.33 -17.65
CA ALA A 9 -5.77 -15.20 -16.96
C ALA A 9 -6.59 -15.63 -15.73
N GLU A 10 -7.35 -16.72 -15.83
CA GLU A 10 -8.03 -17.31 -14.66
C GLU A 10 -7.03 -17.81 -13.61
N LEU A 11 -5.93 -18.48 -14.02
CA LEU A 11 -4.88 -18.90 -13.10
C LEU A 11 -4.23 -17.71 -12.39
N GLU A 12 -3.89 -16.64 -13.11
CA GLU A 12 -3.33 -15.43 -12.50
C GLU A 12 -4.32 -14.77 -11.53
N THR A 13 -5.61 -14.77 -11.86
CA THR A 13 -6.67 -14.26 -10.98
C THR A 13 -6.79 -15.10 -9.70
N ILE A 14 -6.73 -16.42 -9.81
CA ILE A 14 -6.77 -17.34 -8.67
C ILE A 14 -5.49 -17.19 -7.82
N ILE A 15 -4.32 -17.07 -8.45
CA ILE A 15 -3.04 -16.85 -7.77
C ILE A 15 -3.08 -15.53 -7.01
N GLN A 16 -3.54 -14.42 -7.61
CA GLN A 16 -3.66 -13.13 -6.94
C GLN A 16 -4.65 -13.17 -5.76
N ARG A 17 -5.71 -13.98 -5.88
CA ARG A 17 -6.74 -14.10 -4.83
C ARG A 17 -6.31 -14.99 -3.67
N GLU A 18 -5.42 -15.96 -3.92
CA GLU A 18 -4.78 -16.80 -2.90
C GLU A 18 -3.33 -16.35 -2.61
N GLU A 19 -2.92 -15.17 -3.07
CA GLU A 19 -1.56 -14.67 -2.89
C GLU A 19 -1.38 -14.33 -1.42
N VAL A 20 -0.81 -15.28 -0.67
CA VAL A 20 -0.35 -15.04 0.69
C VAL A 20 0.87 -14.14 0.55
N LEU A 21 0.66 -12.84 0.71
CA LEU A 21 1.73 -11.86 0.79
C LEU A 21 2.59 -12.20 2.00
N ALA A 22 3.72 -12.86 1.76
CA ALA A 22 4.71 -13.11 2.80
C ALA A 22 5.47 -11.80 3.04
N PRO A 23 5.58 -11.33 4.30
CA PRO A 23 6.43 -10.18 4.58
C PRO A 23 7.85 -10.51 4.14
N LYS A 24 8.48 -9.60 3.39
CA LYS A 24 9.90 -9.76 3.03
C LYS A 24 10.72 -9.70 4.33
N GLU A 25 11.22 -10.86 4.78
CA GLU A 25 12.04 -10.95 5.98
C GLU A 25 13.52 -10.73 5.64
N GLY A 26 14.12 -9.67 6.18
CA GLY A 26 15.55 -9.40 6.04
C GLY A 26 15.96 -8.04 6.58
N LYS A 27 17.17 -7.94 7.15
CA LYS A 27 17.71 -6.70 7.73
C LYS A 27 17.92 -5.54 6.74
N ASP A 28 17.87 -5.83 5.44
CA ASP A 28 18.06 -4.86 4.34
C ASP A 28 16.83 -4.77 3.44
N VAL A 29 15.68 -5.30 3.89
CA VAL A 29 14.44 -5.17 3.15
C VAL A 29 13.97 -3.73 3.27
N LYS A 30 13.98 -3.06 2.12
CA LYS A 30 13.44 -1.73 1.94
C LYS A 30 12.28 -1.82 0.97
N VAL A 31 11.28 -0.99 1.18
CA VAL A 31 10.16 -0.84 0.26
C VAL A 31 10.66 -0.30 -1.07
N GLU A 32 10.40 -1.02 -2.16
CA GLU A 32 10.74 -0.63 -3.52
C GLU A 32 9.49 -0.38 -4.37
N ASN A 33 9.68 0.25 -5.54
CA ASN A 33 8.60 0.42 -6.49
C ASN A 33 8.06 -0.94 -6.96
N ASN A 34 6.74 -1.10 -7.04
CA ASN A 34 6.02 -2.36 -7.25
C ASN A 34 5.99 -3.34 -6.06
N ASP A 35 6.43 -2.96 -4.86
CA ASP A 35 6.19 -3.77 -3.67
C ASP A 35 4.81 -3.57 -3.07
N TRP A 36 4.30 -4.64 -2.45
CA TRP A 36 3.13 -4.58 -1.58
C TRP A 36 3.55 -4.19 -0.17
N VAL A 37 2.90 -3.18 0.37
CA VAL A 37 3.09 -2.71 1.73
C VAL A 37 1.80 -2.88 2.51
N LEU A 38 1.94 -3.13 3.81
CA LEU A 38 0.86 -3.10 4.77
C LEU A 38 1.23 -2.04 5.79
N ILE A 39 0.45 -0.98 5.87
CA ILE A 39 0.72 0.14 6.78
C ILE A 39 -0.50 0.48 7.62
N ASN A 40 -0.21 1.03 8.78
CA ASN A 40 -1.18 1.76 9.59
C ASN A 40 -0.76 3.24 9.53
N TYR A 41 -1.70 4.14 9.31
CA TYR A 41 -1.42 5.57 9.35
C TYR A 41 -2.38 6.27 10.30
N GLU A 42 -1.88 7.34 10.91
CA GLU A 42 -2.65 8.30 11.69
C GLU A 42 -2.26 9.69 11.17
N GLY A 43 -3.26 10.47 10.78
CA GLY A 43 -3.11 11.79 10.20
C GLY A 43 -4.00 12.78 10.92
N THR A 44 -3.48 13.98 11.13
CA THR A 44 -4.23 15.11 11.68
C THR A 44 -4.19 16.27 10.69
N LEU A 45 -5.33 16.90 10.44
CA LEU A 45 -5.44 18.08 9.60
C LEU A 45 -5.51 19.31 10.50
N GLU A 46 -4.50 20.19 10.44
CA GLU A 46 -4.39 21.38 11.31
C GLU A 46 -4.51 21.08 12.82
N GLY A 47 -4.08 19.88 13.24
CA GLY A 47 -4.20 19.41 14.63
C GLY A 47 -5.61 18.91 15.02
N ALA A 48 -6.52 18.78 14.05
CA ALA A 48 -7.80 18.12 14.21
C ALA A 48 -7.81 16.75 13.52
N GLU A 49 -8.49 15.78 14.13
CA GLU A 49 -8.81 14.51 13.48
C GLU A 49 -9.84 14.77 12.36
N PHE A 50 -9.65 14.15 11.20
CA PHE A 50 -10.54 14.26 10.04
C PHE A 50 -11.14 12.89 9.66
N THR A 51 -12.14 12.87 8.76
CA THR A 51 -12.74 11.62 8.25
C THR A 51 -11.68 10.83 7.48
N ASP A 52 -11.40 9.57 7.86
CA ASP A 52 -10.24 8.79 7.36
C ASP A 52 -8.87 9.26 7.88
N SER A 53 -8.83 9.97 9.01
CA SER A 53 -7.59 10.30 9.74
C SER A 53 -6.77 9.09 10.15
N THR A 54 -7.41 7.96 10.43
CA THR A 54 -6.73 6.72 10.82
C THR A 54 -7.08 5.61 9.85
N GLY A 55 -6.05 4.94 9.33
CA GLY A 55 -6.18 3.73 8.52
C GLY A 55 -5.43 2.60 9.18
N SER A 56 -6.09 1.47 9.39
CA SER A 56 -5.46 0.23 9.91
C SER A 56 -5.46 -0.85 8.83
N ASP A 57 -4.38 -1.61 8.75
CA ASP A 57 -4.16 -2.71 7.80
C ASP A 57 -4.35 -2.27 6.33
N MET A 58 -3.93 -1.06 6.00
CA MET A 58 -4.01 -0.52 4.65
C MET A 58 -2.97 -1.20 3.77
N GLN A 59 -3.46 -1.98 2.80
CA GLN A 59 -2.64 -2.72 1.87
C GLN A 59 -2.75 -2.16 0.47
N PHE A 60 -1.63 -1.71 -0.07
CA PHE A 60 -1.55 -1.19 -1.43
C PHE A 60 -0.17 -1.45 -2.02
N LYS A 61 -0.08 -1.24 -3.33
CA LYS A 61 1.14 -1.48 -4.10
C LYS A 61 1.81 -0.15 -4.43
N ILE A 62 3.07 -0.01 -4.04
CA ILE A 62 3.88 1.18 -4.30
C ILE A 62 4.06 1.36 -5.80
N GLY A 63 3.90 2.59 -6.27
CA GLY A 63 3.97 2.96 -7.69
C GLY A 63 2.64 2.89 -8.44
N THR A 64 1.55 2.56 -7.76
CA THR A 64 0.19 2.72 -8.32
C THR A 64 -0.29 4.18 -8.18
N PRO A 65 -1.33 4.60 -8.92
CA PRO A 65 -1.94 5.92 -8.70
C PRO A 65 -2.75 5.99 -7.40
N ASP A 66 -3.02 4.84 -6.76
CA ASP A 66 -3.67 4.83 -5.46
C ASP A 66 -2.66 5.19 -4.37
N LEU A 67 -3.09 5.97 -3.38
CA LEU A 67 -2.26 6.41 -2.24
C LEU A 67 -0.84 6.91 -2.61
N ALA A 68 -0.73 7.59 -3.76
CA ALA A 68 0.56 8.01 -4.32
C ALA A 68 1.37 8.95 -3.40
N GLU A 69 0.69 9.72 -2.57
CA GLU A 69 1.27 10.52 -1.48
C GLU A 69 2.04 9.69 -0.45
N PHE A 70 1.53 8.51 -0.11
CA PHE A 70 2.20 7.60 0.82
C PHE A 70 3.39 6.88 0.15
N HIS A 71 3.41 6.77 -1.19
CA HIS A 71 4.47 6.06 -1.90
C HIS A 71 5.84 6.69 -1.67
N ASP A 72 5.95 8.01 -1.74
CA ASP A 72 7.23 8.69 -1.55
C ASP A 72 7.73 8.55 -0.11
N CYS A 73 6.82 8.65 0.87
CA CYS A 73 7.15 8.48 2.28
C CYS A 73 7.63 7.06 2.59
N LEU A 74 6.95 6.04 2.04
CA LEU A 74 7.23 4.63 2.29
C LEU A 74 8.42 4.09 1.52
N LEU A 75 8.76 4.67 0.36
CA LEU A 75 9.90 4.23 -0.44
C LEU A 75 11.19 4.27 0.38
N GLY A 76 11.89 3.13 0.45
CA GLY A 76 13.12 3.01 1.23
C GLY A 76 12.91 2.74 2.72
N MET A 77 11.67 2.73 3.24
CA MET A 77 11.37 2.32 4.62
C MET A 77 11.53 0.82 4.79
N SER A 78 11.84 0.39 6.00
CA SER A 78 11.88 -1.02 6.39
C SER A 78 10.63 -1.41 7.15
N SER A 79 10.32 -2.72 7.18
CA SER A 79 9.16 -3.20 7.93
C SER A 79 9.29 -2.89 9.43
N GLY A 80 8.25 -2.26 9.99
CA GLY A 80 8.22 -1.83 11.39
C GLY A 80 8.89 -0.48 11.66
N ASP A 81 9.35 0.21 10.62
CA ASP A 81 9.81 1.59 10.72
C ASP A 81 8.61 2.55 10.78
N GLU A 82 8.68 3.55 11.65
CA GLU A 82 7.65 4.57 11.82
C GLU A 82 8.21 5.92 11.38
N LYS A 83 7.49 6.61 10.49
CA LYS A 83 7.90 7.91 9.97
C LYS A 83 6.73 8.87 10.02
N GLU A 84 6.98 10.04 10.60
CA GLU A 84 6.07 11.18 10.59
C GLU A 84 6.52 12.14 9.48
N GLU A 85 5.62 12.44 8.54
CA GLU A 85 5.88 13.35 7.42
C GLU A 85 4.63 14.17 7.12
N GLU A 86 4.82 15.46 6.85
CA GLU A 86 3.74 16.36 6.45
C GLU A 86 3.44 16.13 4.95
N LEU A 87 2.32 15.46 4.67
CA LEU A 87 1.85 15.15 3.32
C LEU A 87 0.68 16.07 2.94
N GLU A 88 0.61 16.47 1.67
CA GLU A 88 -0.61 17.08 1.13
C GLU A 88 -1.64 15.98 0.83
N LEU A 89 -2.56 15.76 1.76
CA LEU A 89 -3.66 14.81 1.55
C LEU A 89 -4.61 15.33 0.44
N PRO A 90 -5.16 14.45 -0.40
CA PRO A 90 -6.14 14.79 -1.42
C PRO A 90 -7.51 15.07 -0.79
N GLU A 91 -8.36 15.78 -1.51
CA GLU A 91 -9.73 16.12 -1.08
C GLU A 91 -10.57 14.89 -0.67
N ARG A 92 -10.23 13.68 -1.16
CA ARG A 92 -10.92 12.43 -0.79
C ARG A 92 -10.85 12.08 0.71
N PHE A 93 -9.90 12.66 1.44
CA PHE A 93 -9.72 12.46 2.89
C PHE A 93 -10.33 13.61 3.71
N GLY A 94 -11.10 14.52 3.11
CA GLY A 94 -11.55 15.75 3.77
C GLY A 94 -13.06 16.00 3.75
N GLU A 95 -13.89 15.01 3.41
CA GLU A 95 -15.37 15.17 3.33
C GLU A 95 -16.12 14.79 4.62
#